data_AF-A0AAD9HC48-F1
#
_entry.id   AF-A0AAD9HC48-F1
#
_cell.length_a   1.000
_cell.length_b   1.000
_cell.length_c   1.000
_cell.angle_alpha   90.00
_cell.angle_beta   90.00
_cell.angle_gamma   90.00
#
_symmetry.space_group_name_H-M   'P 1'
#
loop_
_entity.id
_entity.type
_entity.pdbx_description
1 polymer ?
#
loop_
_entity_poly.entity_id
_entity_poly.type
_entity_poly.pdbx_seq_one_letter_code
_entity_poly.pdbx_strand_id
1 'polypeptide(L)'
;MSQKVVEALNKGAGPDSPRHIPLVVRGYNIKKEVGSFIRLIVKGNIEWEMSKWSQELSPCEWLLKLVNFDEFDLHPLDSPKVFQIRQDFRHNRQYAGLRAFVAGDIPLRKVKDFTAEGAASSGSDNEYRNMTVQKQRDRRLRAEHWARELIKSPLERIIQSADVVCTTTHMSRDVTYNTFRESAKAIVLADAGSMQKAEAIVVWGPSFKPCAIGGDVGRKTRLFIDPSHMQGDKYSNHFGPEARISVLRHMMGSGNAIFILAV
;
A
#
# COMPACT_ATOMS: atom_id res chain seq x y z
N MET A 1 -18.47 5.90 5.75
CA MET A 1 -19.60 4.95 5.59
C MET A 1 -19.40 3.66 6.40
N SER A 2 -18.17 3.14 6.50
CA SER A 2 -17.86 1.89 7.24
C SER A 2 -18.14 1.92 8.76
N GLN A 3 -17.68 2.96 9.48
CA GLN A 3 -17.80 3.04 10.95
C GLN A 3 -19.25 3.00 11.45
N LYS A 4 -20.11 3.87 10.92
CA LYS A 4 -21.54 3.94 11.29
C LYS A 4 -22.28 2.62 11.09
N VAL A 5 -21.90 1.85 10.06
CA VAL A 5 -22.50 0.54 9.79
C VAL A 5 -22.05 -0.48 10.83
N VAL A 6 -20.75 -0.55 11.13
CA VAL A 6 -20.23 -1.47 12.16
C VAL A 6 -20.78 -1.11 13.55
N GLU A 7 -20.86 0.18 13.88
CA GLU A 7 -21.50 0.67 15.11
C GLU A 7 -22.96 0.24 15.21
N ALA A 8 -23.74 0.42 14.13
CA ALA A 8 -25.14 -0.01 14.10
C ALA A 8 -25.28 -1.52 14.28
N LEU A 9 -24.40 -2.30 13.66
CA LEU A 9 -24.38 -3.76 13.82
C LEU A 9 -23.99 -4.18 15.24
N ASN A 10 -23.07 -3.47 15.88
CA ASN A 10 -22.64 -3.75 17.25
C ASN A 10 -23.67 -3.33 18.30
N LYS A 11 -24.52 -2.32 18.03
CA LYS A 11 -25.62 -1.94 18.94
C LYS A 11 -26.62 -3.08 19.19
N GLY A 12 -26.74 -4.04 18.27
CA GLY A 12 -27.60 -5.22 18.40
C GLY A 12 -26.85 -6.54 18.66
N ALA A 13 -25.52 -6.51 18.80
CA ALA A 13 -24.71 -7.71 18.99
C ALA A 13 -24.45 -7.96 20.49
N GLY A 14 -24.46 -9.23 20.91
CA GLY A 14 -24.04 -9.62 22.25
C GLY A 14 -22.53 -9.35 22.50
N PRO A 15 -22.11 -9.26 23.77
CA PRO A 15 -20.75 -8.86 24.15
C PRO A 15 -19.63 -9.81 23.69
N ASP A 16 -19.96 -11.05 23.33
CA ASP A 16 -18.96 -12.11 23.11
C ASP A 16 -18.26 -12.08 21.74
N SER A 17 -18.67 -11.20 20.81
CA SER A 17 -18.02 -11.09 19.49
C SER A 17 -18.25 -9.73 18.82
N PRO A 18 -17.63 -8.63 19.30
CA PRO A 18 -17.76 -7.32 18.67
C PRO A 18 -17.25 -7.38 17.23
N ARG A 19 -18.06 -6.88 16.29
CA ARG A 19 -17.64 -6.76 14.89
C ARG A 19 -16.64 -5.64 14.79
N HIS A 20 -15.57 -5.89 14.05
CA HIS A 20 -14.55 -4.89 13.72
C HIS A 20 -14.65 -4.49 12.26
N ILE A 21 -14.14 -3.31 11.95
CA ILE A 21 -13.92 -2.85 10.59
C ILE A 21 -12.77 -3.68 10.01
N PRO A 22 -12.94 -4.31 8.83
CA PRO A 22 -11.86 -5.03 8.17
C PRO A 22 -10.67 -4.09 7.90
N LEU A 23 -9.46 -4.61 8.05
CA LEU A 23 -8.25 -3.87 7.67
C LEU A 23 -8.14 -3.83 6.15
N VAL A 24 -8.55 -2.70 5.57
CA VAL A 24 -8.42 -2.43 4.15
C VAL A 24 -7.17 -1.60 3.91
N VAL A 25 -6.30 -2.07 3.01
CA VAL A 25 -5.07 -1.37 2.63
C VAL A 25 -5.10 -1.06 1.15
N ARG A 26 -4.93 0.21 0.79
CA ARG A 26 -4.79 0.67 -0.59
C ARG A 26 -3.33 0.64 -0.99
N GLY A 27 -2.90 -0.48 -1.56
CA GLY A 27 -1.54 -0.70 -2.01
C GLY A 27 -1.08 0.30 -3.07
N TYR A 28 0.12 0.85 -2.86
CA TYR A 28 0.84 1.68 -3.81
C TYR A 28 2.35 1.39 -3.79
N ASN A 29 3.17 2.16 -4.52
CA ASN A 29 4.61 1.97 -4.53
C ASN A 29 5.23 2.21 -3.14
N ILE A 30 5.78 1.16 -2.54
CA ILE A 30 6.27 1.18 -1.15
C ILE A 30 7.39 2.22 -0.91
N LYS A 31 8.26 2.45 -1.89
CA LYS A 31 9.34 3.45 -1.77
C LYS A 31 8.76 4.87 -1.68
N LYS A 32 7.67 5.12 -2.40
CA LYS A 32 6.93 6.40 -2.34
C LYS A 32 6.16 6.53 -1.02
N GLU A 33 5.54 5.46 -0.53
CA GLU A 33 4.89 5.43 0.79
C GLU A 33 5.88 5.79 1.92
N VAL A 34 7.08 5.16 1.93
CA VAL A 34 8.16 5.48 2.87
C VAL A 34 8.59 6.95 2.75
N GLY A 35 8.73 7.45 1.52
CA GLY A 35 9.08 8.84 1.27
C GLY A 35 8.03 9.83 1.79
N SER A 36 6.75 9.52 1.58
CA SER A 36 5.63 10.31 2.08
C SER A 36 5.59 10.33 3.60
N PHE A 37 5.77 9.17 4.25
CA PHE A 37 5.87 9.08 5.71
C PHE A 37 6.97 10.00 6.26
N ILE A 38 8.20 9.91 5.73
CA ILE A 38 9.32 10.74 6.16
C ILE A 38 9.01 12.24 6.00
N ARG A 39 8.43 12.64 4.86
CA ARG A 39 8.10 14.04 4.61
C ARG A 39 7.04 14.57 5.57
N LEU A 40 6.01 13.77 5.88
CA LEU A 40 4.96 14.16 6.81
C LEU A 40 5.52 14.38 8.21
N ILE A 41 6.35 13.46 8.70
CA ILE A 41 7.03 13.61 10.00
C ILE A 41 7.92 14.86 10.04
N VAL A 42 8.68 15.13 8.97
CA VAL A 42 9.66 16.24 8.96
C VAL A 42 9.02 17.62 8.75
N LYS A 43 8.05 17.72 7.84
CA LYS A 43 7.46 19.02 7.48
C LYS A 43 6.29 19.41 8.37
N GLY A 44 5.65 18.46 9.06
CA GLY A 44 4.41 18.69 9.82
C GLY A 44 3.19 19.04 8.97
N ASN A 45 3.38 19.55 7.75
CA ASN A 45 2.31 19.81 6.80
C ASN A 45 2.05 18.59 5.93
N ILE A 46 0.76 18.30 5.75
CA ILE A 46 0.22 17.25 4.89
C ILE A 46 0.36 17.66 3.40
N GLU A 47 1.59 17.85 2.94
CA GLU A 47 1.93 17.91 1.52
C GLU A 47 2.21 16.48 1.05
N TRP A 48 1.15 15.71 0.83
CA TRP A 48 1.29 14.49 0.05
C TRP A 48 1.77 14.92 -1.34
N GLU A 49 3.04 14.64 -1.65
CA GLU A 49 3.37 14.31 -3.02
C GLU A 49 2.48 13.12 -3.34
N MET A 50 1.34 13.32 -4.03
CA MET A 50 0.80 12.45 -5.09
C MET A 50 -0.73 12.53 -5.30
N SER A 51 -1.13 12.16 -6.53
CA SER A 51 -2.50 12.03 -7.09
C SER A 51 -3.58 11.54 -6.13
N LYS A 52 -4.87 11.80 -6.45
CA LYS A 52 -6.15 11.32 -5.82
C LYS A 52 -6.18 9.88 -5.23
N TRP A 53 -5.17 9.06 -5.47
CA TRP A 53 -5.05 7.68 -5.00
C TRP A 53 -4.28 7.47 -3.67
N SER A 54 -3.74 8.50 -3.03
CA SER A 54 -2.68 8.34 -2.01
C SER A 54 -3.07 8.51 -0.54
N GLN A 55 -4.26 9.00 -0.20
CA GLN A 55 -4.53 9.41 1.18
C GLN A 55 -5.19 8.30 1.98
N GLU A 56 -6.48 8.07 1.74
CA GLU A 56 -7.26 7.13 2.54
C GLU A 56 -6.84 5.67 2.33
N LEU A 57 -6.65 4.98 3.46
CA LEU A 57 -6.29 3.56 3.61
C LEU A 57 -4.91 3.21 3.06
N SER A 58 -4.05 4.18 2.78
CA SER A 58 -2.68 3.92 2.31
C SER A 58 -1.82 3.24 3.39
N PRO A 59 -0.78 2.46 3.02
CA PRO A 59 0.19 1.96 3.98
C PRO A 59 0.78 3.08 4.85
N CYS A 60 1.10 4.23 4.27
CA CYS A 60 1.60 5.38 5.00
C CYS A 60 0.60 5.90 6.03
N GLU A 61 -0.68 6.07 5.69
CA GLU A 61 -1.70 6.50 6.65
C GLU A 61 -1.83 5.50 7.82
N TRP A 62 -1.88 4.21 7.51
CA TRP A 62 -1.90 3.18 8.56
C TRP A 62 -0.67 3.26 9.45
N LEU A 63 0.51 3.52 8.91
CA LEU A 63 1.72 3.72 9.71
C LEU A 63 1.64 4.98 10.59
N LEU A 64 1.09 6.10 10.10
CA LEU A 64 0.87 7.30 10.91
C LEU A 64 -0.04 7.00 12.11
N LYS A 65 -1.12 6.23 11.91
CA LYS A 65 -2.00 5.77 12.99
C LYS A 65 -1.28 4.86 13.99
N LEU A 66 -0.47 3.93 13.49
CA LEU A 66 0.34 3.06 14.34
C LEU A 66 1.26 3.87 15.25
N VAL A 67 1.96 4.86 14.71
CA VAL A 67 2.90 5.69 15.48
C VAL A 67 2.22 6.80 16.30
N ASN A 68 0.91 6.99 16.16
CA ASN A 68 0.13 8.05 16.83
C ASN A 68 0.62 9.46 16.47
N PHE A 69 0.84 9.72 15.17
CA PHE A 69 1.33 11.02 14.74
C PHE A 69 0.16 11.98 14.48
N ASP A 70 0.18 13.13 15.14
CA ASP A 70 -0.81 14.21 14.96
C ASP A 70 -2.27 13.73 15.16
N GLU A 71 -3.19 14.05 14.23
CA GLU A 71 -4.57 13.57 14.24
C GLU A 71 -4.75 12.09 13.86
N PHE A 72 -3.70 11.38 13.46
CA PHE A 72 -3.79 9.99 13.03
C PHE A 72 -3.79 9.05 14.23
N ASP A 73 -4.98 8.59 14.62
CA ASP A 73 -5.16 7.54 15.62
C ASP A 73 -6.00 6.36 15.09
N LEU A 74 -5.87 5.21 15.76
CA LEU A 74 -6.69 4.04 15.49
C LEU A 74 -8.08 4.21 16.11
N HIS A 75 -9.10 3.86 15.34
CA HIS A 75 -10.47 3.81 15.84
C HIS A 75 -10.66 2.57 16.73
N PRO A 76 -11.45 2.63 17.82
CA PRO A 76 -11.70 1.46 18.69
C PRO A 76 -12.31 0.24 17.98
N LEU A 77 -12.95 0.46 16.83
CA LEU A 77 -13.52 -0.60 15.98
C LEU A 77 -12.58 -1.10 14.89
N ASP A 78 -11.36 -0.56 14.77
CA ASP A 78 -10.39 -1.06 13.81
C ASP A 78 -9.98 -2.50 14.13
N SER A 79 -9.48 -3.20 13.11
CA SER A 79 -9.08 -4.60 13.24
C SER A 79 -8.09 -4.82 14.40
N PRO A 80 -8.30 -5.82 15.28
CA PRO A 80 -7.39 -6.17 16.37
C PRO A 80 -5.94 -6.39 15.91
N LYS A 81 -5.76 -6.82 14.65
CA LYS A 81 -4.45 -7.00 14.03
C LYS A 81 -3.62 -5.71 14.02
N VAL A 82 -4.26 -4.55 13.76
CA VAL A 82 -3.56 -3.26 13.73
C VAL A 82 -3.14 -2.84 15.14
N PHE A 83 -3.97 -3.10 16.15
CA PHE A 83 -3.61 -2.88 17.55
C PHE A 83 -2.42 -3.76 17.97
N GLN A 84 -2.39 -5.02 17.54
CA GLN A 84 -1.24 -5.90 17.77
C GLN A 84 0.04 -5.36 17.11
N ILE A 85 -0.04 -4.92 15.85
CA ILE A 85 1.10 -4.30 15.16
C ILE A 85 1.56 -3.04 15.92
N ARG A 86 0.63 -2.23 16.44
CA ARG A 86 0.94 -1.04 17.25
C ARG A 86 1.64 -1.38 18.55
N GLN A 87 1.16 -2.41 19.26
CA GLN A 87 1.80 -2.89 20.48
C GLN A 87 3.21 -3.38 20.19
N ASP A 88 3.40 -4.19 19.15
CA ASP A 88 4.71 -4.67 18.74
C ASP A 88 5.63 -3.51 18.36
N PHE A 89 5.12 -2.51 17.64
CA PHE A 89 5.89 -1.31 17.30
C PHE A 89 6.34 -0.54 18.55
N ARG A 90 5.49 -0.42 19.58
CA ARG A 90 5.79 0.30 20.83
C ARG A 90 6.84 -0.42 21.67
N HIS A 91 6.75 -1.74 21.79
CA HIS A 91 7.60 -2.51 22.70
C HIS A 91 8.87 -3.05 22.06
N ASN A 92 8.91 -3.21 20.73
CA ASN A 92 10.08 -3.75 20.07
C ASN A 92 11.23 -2.72 20.07
N ARG A 93 12.38 -3.15 20.59
CA ARG A 93 13.60 -2.32 20.70
C ARG A 93 14.12 -1.88 19.32
N GLN A 94 13.88 -2.66 18.27
CA GLN A 94 14.35 -2.32 16.91
C GLN A 94 13.74 -1.01 16.37
N TYR A 95 12.57 -0.63 16.85
CA TYR A 95 11.88 0.60 16.45
C TYR A 95 12.15 1.78 17.39
N ALA A 96 13.05 1.66 18.37
CA ALA A 96 13.33 2.73 19.33
C ALA A 96 13.77 4.03 18.64
N GLY A 97 14.71 3.95 17.70
CA GLY A 97 15.13 5.12 16.93
C GLY A 97 14.03 5.69 16.04
N LEU A 98 13.15 4.83 15.50
CA LEU A 98 12.04 5.30 14.68
C LEU A 98 11.00 6.04 15.52
N ARG A 99 10.73 5.58 16.75
CA ARG A 99 9.89 6.30 17.72
C ARG A 99 10.47 7.67 18.09
N ALA A 100 11.77 7.72 18.40
CA ALA A 100 12.45 8.99 18.69
C ALA A 100 12.44 9.96 17.49
N PHE A 101 12.56 9.44 16.26
CA PHE A 101 12.43 10.26 15.05
C PHE A 101 11.01 10.82 14.86
N VAL A 102 9.98 9.99 15.07
CA VAL A 102 8.58 10.44 15.00
C VAL A 102 8.26 11.48 16.07
N ALA A 103 8.83 11.35 17.27
CA ALA A 103 8.71 12.34 18.34
C ALA A 103 9.46 13.66 18.06
N GLY A 104 10.32 13.70 17.04
CA GLY A 104 11.15 14.87 16.71
C GLY A 104 12.45 14.96 17.54
N ASP A 105 12.75 13.99 18.39
CA ASP A 105 13.92 13.98 19.27
C ASP A 105 15.24 13.83 18.50
N ILE A 106 15.20 13.10 17.38
CA ILE A 106 16.38 12.83 16.55
C ILE A 106 16.07 13.01 15.06
N PRO A 107 17.06 13.42 14.24
CA PRO A 107 16.91 13.42 12.79
C PRO A 107 16.95 12.00 12.23
N LEU A 108 16.35 11.78 11.05
CA LEU A 108 16.26 10.48 10.36
C LEU A 108 17.61 9.74 10.28
N ARG A 109 18.71 10.46 10.04
CA ARG A 109 20.06 9.88 9.93
C ARG A 109 20.60 9.26 11.23
N LYS A 110 20.01 9.59 12.39
CA LYS A 110 20.41 9.05 13.70
C LYS A 110 19.55 7.86 14.14
N VAL A 111 18.51 7.49 13.38
CA VAL A 111 17.58 6.39 13.74
C VAL A 111 18.31 5.06 13.99
N LYS A 112 19.35 4.76 13.19
CA LYS A 112 20.14 3.52 13.34
C LYS A 112 20.94 3.49 14.63
N ASP A 113 21.55 4.62 14.98
CA ASP A 113 22.52 4.71 16.07
C ASP A 113 21.82 4.96 17.42
N PHE A 114 20.49 5.14 17.41
CA PHE A 114 19.71 5.37 18.61
C PHE A 114 19.54 4.09 19.43
N THR A 115 19.95 4.16 20.70
CA THR A 115 19.68 3.12 21.69
C THR A 115 18.73 3.67 22.74
N ALA A 116 17.73 2.88 23.13
CA ALA A 116 16.74 3.28 24.14
C ALA A 116 17.35 3.46 25.54
N GLU A 117 18.54 2.93 25.76
CA GLU A 117 19.29 2.97 27.02
C GLU A 117 20.18 4.22 27.08
N GLY A 118 19.58 5.41 27.04
CA GLY A 118 20.14 6.66 27.59
C GLY A 118 21.47 7.23 27.07
N ALA A 119 22.21 6.53 26.21
CA ALA A 119 23.45 7.01 25.64
C ALA A 119 23.20 7.40 24.19
N ALA A 120 22.89 8.68 23.96
CA ALA A 120 23.35 9.30 22.73
C ALA A 120 24.85 9.00 22.68
N SER A 121 25.28 8.13 21.75
CA SER A 121 26.70 7.83 21.58
C SER A 121 27.39 9.14 21.19
N SER A 122 27.92 9.83 22.20
CA SER A 122 28.65 11.09 22.09
C SER A 122 29.94 10.92 21.25
N GLY A 123 30.22 9.70 20.79
CA GLY A 123 31.34 9.33 19.95
C GLY A 123 31.21 9.68 18.46
N SER A 124 30.04 10.07 17.93
CA SER A 124 29.92 10.33 16.48
C SER A 124 30.43 11.72 16.06
N ASP A 125 30.24 12.75 16.87
CA ASP A 125 30.39 14.14 16.39
C ASP A 125 31.86 14.54 16.16
N ASN A 126 32.81 13.92 16.89
CA ASN A 126 34.25 14.12 16.66
C ASN A 126 34.77 13.37 15.43
N GLU A 127 34.22 12.20 15.10
CA GLU A 127 34.60 11.44 13.90
C GLU A 127 34.17 12.17 12.62
N TYR A 128 33.02 12.86 12.65
CA TYR A 128 32.52 13.65 11.53
C TYR A 128 33.45 14.81 11.15
N ARG A 129 34.11 15.46 12.12
CA ARG A 129 34.98 16.62 11.87
C ARG A 129 36.23 16.29 11.03
N ASN A 130 36.71 15.04 11.09
CA ASN A 130 37.95 14.62 10.43
C ASN A 130 37.71 13.85 9.10
N MET A 131 36.46 13.74 8.65
CA MET A 131 36.11 13.03 7.41
C MET A 131 36.13 13.95 6.20
N THR A 132 36.57 13.42 5.05
CA THR A 132 36.38 14.08 3.76
C THR A 132 34.88 14.22 3.44
N VAL A 133 34.53 15.28 2.70
CA VAL A 133 33.15 15.58 2.27
C VAL A 133 32.46 14.37 1.63
N GLN A 134 33.19 13.61 0.80
CA GLN A 134 32.67 12.41 0.16
C GLN A 134 32.31 11.31 1.18
N LYS A 135 33.21 11.03 2.13
CA LYS A 135 32.95 10.01 3.18
C LYS A 135 31.75 10.41 4.04
N GLN A 136 31.58 11.70 4.36
CA GLN A 136 30.43 12.20 5.11
C GLN A 136 29.12 11.99 4.34
N ARG A 137 29.11 12.30 3.04
CA ARG A 137 27.97 12.08 2.14
C ARG A 137 27.58 10.61 2.08
N ASP A 138 28.54 9.72 1.89
CA ASP A 138 28.29 8.28 1.79
C ASP A 138 27.74 7.70 3.11
N ARG A 139 28.28 8.12 4.26
CA ARG A 139 27.77 7.73 5.58
C ARG A 139 26.32 8.18 5.77
N ARG A 140 26.00 9.41 5.35
CA ARG A 140 24.63 9.95 5.40
C ARG A 140 23.67 9.14 4.53
N LEU A 141 24.02 8.85 3.29
CA LEU A 141 23.18 8.07 2.37
C LEU A 141 22.91 6.66 2.91
N ARG A 142 23.93 6.02 3.51
CA ARG A 142 23.77 4.70 4.15
C ARG A 142 22.84 4.74 5.36
N ALA A 143 22.96 5.76 6.21
CA ALA A 143 22.09 5.92 7.37
C ALA A 143 20.63 6.17 6.96
N GLU A 144 20.40 7.04 5.97
CA GLU A 144 19.07 7.30 5.42
C GLU A 144 18.47 6.06 4.73
N HIS A 145 19.28 5.28 4.00
CA HIS A 145 18.85 4.02 3.41
C HIS A 145 18.39 3.03 4.49
N TRP A 146 19.16 2.87 5.57
CA TRP A 146 18.80 1.96 6.65
C TRP A 146 17.50 2.38 7.33
N ALA A 147 17.31 3.67 7.61
CA ALA A 147 16.07 4.18 8.20
C ALA A 147 14.85 3.91 7.28
N ARG A 148 15.02 4.04 5.96
CA ARG A 148 13.98 3.71 4.99
C ARG A 148 13.60 2.23 5.00
N GLU A 149 14.57 1.33 5.10
CA GLU A 149 14.29 -0.11 5.23
C GLU A 149 13.61 -0.45 6.57
N LEU A 150 13.99 0.23 7.67
CA LEU A 150 13.33 0.07 8.96
C LEU A 150 11.86 0.54 8.91
N ILE A 151 11.56 1.63 8.20
CA ILE A 151 10.18 2.14 7.98
C ILE A 151 9.39 1.22 7.05
N LYS A 152 10.05 0.61 6.06
CA LYS A 152 9.43 -0.31 5.12
C LYS A 152 8.88 -1.56 5.82
N SER A 153 9.60 -2.10 6.80
CA SER A 153 9.19 -3.29 7.56
C SER A 153 7.76 -3.23 8.16
N PRO A 154 7.37 -2.21 8.95
CA PRO A 154 6.01 -2.11 9.47
C PRO A 154 4.97 -1.87 8.36
N LEU A 155 5.30 -1.17 7.27
CA LEU A 155 4.39 -1.02 6.12
C LEU A 155 4.08 -2.37 5.46
N GLU A 156 5.10 -3.21 5.24
CA GLU A 156 4.91 -4.57 4.72
C GLU A 156 4.08 -5.42 5.67
N ARG A 157 4.29 -5.28 6.97
CA ARG A 157 3.51 -5.99 7.99
C ARG A 157 2.03 -5.58 8.00
N ILE A 158 1.73 -4.30 7.80
CA ILE A 158 0.36 -3.79 7.62
C ILE A 158 -0.28 -4.47 6.40
N ILE A 159 0.40 -4.47 5.25
CA ILE A 159 -0.08 -5.08 4.00
C ILE A 159 -0.35 -6.58 4.19
N GLN A 160 0.58 -7.30 4.82
CA GLN A 160 0.46 -8.74 5.08
C GLN A 160 -0.69 -9.08 6.05
N SER A 161 -1.01 -8.17 6.97
CA SER A 161 -2.06 -8.37 7.97
C SER A 161 -3.45 -7.94 7.49
N ALA A 162 -3.52 -7.28 6.33
CA ALA A 162 -4.75 -6.77 5.76
C ALA A 162 -5.79 -7.88 5.55
N ASP A 163 -7.07 -7.50 5.63
CA ASP A 163 -8.17 -8.36 5.21
C ASP A 163 -8.45 -8.15 3.72
N VAL A 164 -8.22 -6.93 3.21
CA VAL A 164 -8.36 -6.57 1.80
C VAL A 164 -7.20 -5.68 1.38
N VAL A 165 -6.53 -6.01 0.27
CA VAL A 165 -5.56 -5.12 -0.39
C VAL A 165 -6.11 -4.67 -1.73
N CYS A 166 -6.33 -3.37 -1.86
CA CYS A 166 -6.76 -2.72 -3.10
C CYS A 166 -5.55 -2.11 -3.80
N THR A 167 -5.22 -2.55 -5.00
CA THR A 167 -4.07 -2.04 -5.75
C THR A 167 -4.40 -2.01 -7.25
N THR A 168 -3.64 -1.27 -8.04
CA THR A 168 -3.69 -1.42 -9.50
C THR A 168 -3.08 -2.76 -9.91
N THR A 169 -3.52 -3.28 -11.06
CA THR A 169 -2.95 -4.45 -11.76
C THR A 169 -1.44 -4.36 -11.93
N HIS A 170 -0.93 -3.15 -12.19
CA HIS A 170 0.50 -2.90 -12.34
C HIS A 170 1.22 -3.01 -10.99
N MET A 171 0.69 -2.37 -9.94
CA MET A 171 1.30 -2.40 -8.60
C MET A 171 1.20 -3.77 -7.93
N SER A 172 0.18 -4.59 -8.23
CA SER A 172 0.05 -5.95 -7.66
C SER A 172 1.13 -6.93 -8.11
N ARG A 173 2.02 -6.53 -9.02
CA ARG A 173 3.20 -7.29 -9.44
C ARG A 173 4.42 -7.03 -8.56
N ASP A 174 4.41 -5.96 -7.77
CA ASP A 174 5.52 -5.63 -6.90
C ASP A 174 5.68 -6.70 -5.82
N VAL A 175 6.94 -7.04 -5.51
CA VAL A 175 7.30 -8.07 -4.52
C VAL A 175 6.66 -7.83 -3.16
N THR A 176 6.41 -6.56 -2.82
CA THR A 176 5.74 -6.13 -1.59
C THR A 176 4.37 -6.79 -1.42
N TYR A 177 3.66 -7.07 -2.51
CA TYR A 177 2.31 -7.62 -2.50
C TYR A 177 2.25 -9.13 -2.75
N ASN A 178 3.36 -9.79 -3.07
CA ASN A 178 3.37 -11.21 -3.44
C ASN A 178 2.82 -12.09 -2.32
N THR A 179 3.31 -11.91 -1.08
CA THR A 179 2.86 -12.69 0.08
C THR A 179 1.35 -12.57 0.32
N PHE A 180 0.81 -11.36 0.23
CA PHE A 180 -0.63 -11.14 0.36
C PHE A 180 -1.39 -11.77 -0.81
N ARG A 181 -0.92 -11.56 -2.05
CA ARG A 181 -1.53 -12.12 -3.26
C ARG A 181 -1.58 -13.64 -3.22
N GLU A 182 -0.53 -14.29 -2.73
CA GLU A 182 -0.44 -15.74 -2.59
C GLU A 182 -1.35 -16.30 -1.50
N SER A 183 -1.53 -15.57 -0.39
CA SER A 183 -2.43 -15.97 0.71
C SER A 183 -3.89 -15.56 0.54
N ALA A 184 -4.19 -14.60 -0.35
CA ALA A 184 -5.55 -14.13 -0.60
C ALA A 184 -6.49 -15.28 -0.99
N LYS A 185 -7.74 -15.27 -0.53
CA LYS A 185 -8.70 -16.35 -0.84
C LYS A 185 -9.48 -16.14 -2.13
N ALA A 186 -9.58 -14.89 -2.56
CA ALA A 186 -10.32 -14.48 -3.74
C ALA A 186 -9.69 -13.23 -4.35
N ILE A 187 -10.03 -12.94 -5.60
CA ILE A 187 -9.62 -11.75 -6.34
C ILE A 187 -10.88 -10.98 -6.77
N VAL A 188 -10.83 -9.66 -6.70
CA VAL A 188 -11.90 -8.79 -7.19
C VAL A 188 -11.32 -7.85 -8.23
N LEU A 189 -11.83 -7.92 -9.46
CA LEU A 189 -11.49 -7.01 -10.54
C LEU A 189 -12.58 -5.93 -10.61
N ALA A 190 -12.27 -4.75 -10.07
CA ALA A 190 -13.11 -3.57 -10.19
C ALA A 190 -12.82 -2.81 -11.50
N ASP A 191 -13.81 -2.07 -12.00
CA ASP A 191 -13.75 -1.36 -13.29
C ASP A 191 -13.34 -2.27 -14.47
N ALA A 192 -13.70 -3.55 -14.39
CA ALA A 192 -13.27 -4.60 -15.32
C ALA A 192 -13.79 -4.40 -16.75
N GLY A 193 -14.82 -3.59 -16.93
CA GLY A 193 -15.29 -3.17 -18.26
C GLY A 193 -14.32 -2.25 -19.00
N SER A 194 -13.36 -1.65 -18.30
CA SER A 194 -12.26 -0.85 -18.89
C SER A 194 -10.90 -1.57 -18.86
N MET A 195 -10.84 -2.78 -18.30
CA MET A 195 -9.63 -3.57 -18.10
C MET A 195 -9.40 -4.53 -19.26
N GLN A 196 -8.19 -4.58 -19.80
CA GLN A 196 -7.85 -5.58 -20.83
C GLN A 196 -7.72 -6.98 -20.24
N LYS A 197 -7.96 -8.02 -21.07
CA LYS A 197 -7.77 -9.43 -20.67
C LYS A 197 -6.35 -9.71 -20.14
N ALA A 198 -5.32 -9.20 -20.82
CA ALA A 198 -3.94 -9.38 -20.40
C ALA A 198 -3.65 -8.76 -19.02
N GLU A 199 -4.26 -7.62 -18.73
CA GLU A 199 -4.16 -6.92 -17.45
C GLU A 199 -4.81 -7.71 -16.31
N ALA A 200 -5.99 -8.29 -16.58
CA ALA A 200 -6.69 -9.15 -15.62
C ALA A 200 -5.88 -10.42 -15.29
N ILE A 201 -5.29 -11.06 -16.32
CA ILE A 201 -4.50 -12.29 -16.16
C ILE A 201 -3.25 -12.06 -15.31
N VAL A 202 -2.66 -10.86 -15.30
CA VAL A 202 -1.51 -10.54 -14.42
C VAL A 202 -1.83 -10.77 -12.95
N VAL A 203 -3.07 -10.48 -12.54
CA VAL A 203 -3.51 -10.63 -11.15
C VAL A 203 -4.14 -12.00 -10.91
N TRP A 204 -5.02 -12.42 -11.81
CA TRP A 204 -5.83 -13.62 -11.67
C TRP A 204 -5.10 -14.92 -12.07
N GLY A 205 -4.34 -14.88 -13.16
CA GLY A 205 -3.74 -16.05 -13.81
C GLY A 205 -2.78 -16.89 -12.95
N PRO A 206 -1.88 -16.30 -12.13
CA PRO A 206 -0.93 -17.10 -11.36
C PRO A 206 -1.55 -18.06 -10.33
N SER A 207 -2.82 -17.85 -9.98
CA SER A 207 -3.45 -18.61 -8.90
C SER A 207 -4.87 -19.07 -9.18
N PHE A 208 -5.49 -18.63 -10.28
CA PHE A 208 -6.86 -18.97 -10.69
C PHE A 208 -7.87 -19.00 -9.53
N LYS A 209 -7.69 -18.09 -8.58
CA LYS A 209 -8.52 -18.00 -7.38
C LYS A 209 -9.95 -17.64 -7.75
N PRO A 210 -10.92 -17.96 -6.88
CA PRO A 210 -12.28 -17.44 -7.00
C PRO A 210 -12.23 -15.93 -7.30
N CYS A 211 -12.87 -15.52 -8.39
CA CYS A 211 -12.73 -14.18 -8.94
C CYS A 211 -14.10 -13.54 -9.15
N ALA A 212 -14.29 -12.36 -8.57
CA ALA A 212 -15.43 -11.50 -8.87
C ALA A 212 -15.00 -10.42 -9.86
N ILE A 213 -15.77 -10.23 -10.93
CA ILE A 213 -15.46 -9.28 -12.00
C ILE A 213 -16.62 -8.29 -12.10
N GLY A 214 -16.35 -7.02 -11.82
CA GLY A 214 -17.37 -5.97 -11.79
C GLY A 214 -16.94 -4.71 -12.56
N GLY A 215 -17.89 -4.08 -13.24
CA GLY A 215 -17.67 -2.83 -13.97
C GLY A 215 -18.72 -2.59 -15.05
N ASP A 216 -18.52 -1.52 -15.83
CA ASP A 216 -19.40 -1.13 -16.92
C ASP A 216 -18.83 -1.52 -18.29
N VAL A 217 -19.59 -2.34 -19.04
CA VAL A 217 -19.24 -2.92 -20.34
C VAL A 217 -19.12 -1.85 -21.45
N GLY A 218 -19.66 -0.64 -21.24
CA GLY A 218 -19.62 0.47 -22.20
C GLY A 218 -18.29 1.23 -22.28
N ARG A 219 -17.33 0.96 -21.39
CA ARG A 219 -16.07 1.72 -21.32
C ARG A 219 -15.03 1.20 -22.32
N LYS A 220 -14.28 2.12 -22.96
CA LYS A 220 -13.14 1.76 -23.80
C LYS A 220 -12.01 1.22 -22.94
N THR A 221 -11.41 0.10 -23.35
CA THR A 221 -10.14 -0.34 -22.75
C THR A 221 -9.03 0.65 -23.08
N ARG A 222 -8.12 0.89 -22.13
CA ARG A 222 -6.92 1.69 -22.42
C ARG A 222 -5.97 0.85 -23.26
N LEU A 223 -5.63 1.30 -24.46
CA LEU A 223 -4.68 0.63 -25.34
C LEU A 223 -3.31 1.32 -25.23
N PHE A 224 -2.24 0.53 -25.09
CA PHE A 224 -0.87 1.05 -25.06
C PHE A 224 -0.30 1.27 -26.46
N ILE A 225 -0.77 0.51 -27.44
CA ILE A 225 -0.42 0.64 -28.86
C ILE A 225 -1.73 0.92 -29.58
N ASP A 226 -1.73 1.94 -30.45
CA ASP A 226 -2.89 2.22 -31.27
C ASP A 226 -3.18 1.00 -32.16
N PRO A 227 -4.36 0.37 -32.06
CA PRO A 227 -4.77 -0.72 -32.94
C PRO A 227 -4.80 -0.34 -34.42
N SER A 228 -4.86 0.96 -34.76
CA SER A 228 -4.71 1.46 -36.14
C SER A 228 -3.27 1.79 -36.55
N HIS A 229 -2.28 1.53 -35.68
CA HIS A 229 -0.88 1.76 -36.06
C HIS A 229 -0.48 0.83 -37.20
N MET A 230 -0.10 1.42 -38.34
CA MET A 230 0.38 0.73 -39.53
C MET A 230 1.87 1.00 -39.71
N GLN A 231 2.60 -0.04 -40.15
CA GLN A 231 3.98 0.08 -40.61
C GLN A 231 4.01 -0.41 -42.07
N GLY A 232 4.01 0.54 -43.01
CA GLY A 232 3.69 0.27 -44.42
C GLY A 232 2.21 -0.11 -44.58
N ASP A 233 1.92 -1.11 -45.42
CA ASP A 233 0.55 -1.59 -45.68
C ASP A 233 0.03 -2.64 -44.69
N LYS A 234 0.77 -2.89 -43.59
CA LYS A 234 0.38 -3.87 -42.58
C LYS A 234 0.08 -3.18 -41.25
N TYR A 235 -1.02 -3.60 -40.63
CA TYR A 235 -1.27 -3.29 -39.22
C TYR A 235 -0.13 -3.85 -38.38
N SER A 236 0.57 -2.99 -37.65
CA SER A 236 1.64 -3.40 -36.73
C SER A 236 1.10 -4.22 -35.56
N ASN A 237 -0.18 -4.09 -35.24
CA ASN A 237 -0.85 -4.80 -34.15
C ASN A 237 -2.04 -5.63 -34.64
N HIS A 238 -1.77 -6.86 -35.08
CA HIS A 238 -2.81 -7.82 -35.46
C HIS A 238 -3.76 -8.21 -34.32
N PHE A 239 -3.38 -7.95 -33.06
CA PHE A 239 -4.22 -8.18 -31.88
C PHE A 239 -4.98 -6.92 -31.43
N GLY A 240 -4.88 -5.82 -32.18
CA GLY A 240 -5.50 -4.54 -31.86
C GLY A 240 -7.01 -4.62 -31.64
N PRO A 241 -7.79 -5.27 -32.53
CA PRO A 241 -9.22 -5.48 -32.32
C PRO A 241 -9.54 -6.26 -31.03
N GLU A 242 -8.76 -7.29 -30.72
CA GLU A 242 -8.96 -8.13 -29.53
C GLU A 242 -8.59 -7.40 -28.23
N ALA A 243 -7.57 -6.53 -28.28
CA ALA A 243 -7.17 -5.70 -27.15
C ALA A 243 -8.24 -4.66 -26.76
N ARG A 244 -9.20 -4.36 -27.65
CA ARG A 244 -10.36 -3.49 -27.37
C ARG A 244 -11.43 -4.18 -26.53
N ILE A 245 -11.42 -5.51 -26.47
CA ILE A 245 -12.39 -6.28 -25.71
C ILE A 245 -11.93 -6.34 -24.25
N SER A 246 -12.75 -5.79 -23.35
CA SER A 246 -12.48 -5.85 -21.92
C SER A 246 -12.66 -7.26 -21.37
N VAL A 247 -12.02 -7.55 -20.24
CA VAL A 247 -12.17 -8.86 -19.59
C VAL A 247 -13.62 -9.15 -19.22
N LEU A 248 -14.37 -8.14 -18.77
CA LEU A 248 -15.80 -8.30 -18.45
C LEU A 248 -16.60 -8.68 -19.71
N ARG A 249 -16.42 -7.96 -20.82
CA ARG A 249 -17.11 -8.25 -22.08
C ARG A 249 -16.75 -9.64 -22.62
N HIS A 250 -15.49 -10.05 -22.48
CA HIS A 250 -15.06 -11.40 -22.85
C HIS A 250 -15.76 -12.48 -22.04
N MET A 251 -15.83 -12.33 -20.71
CA MET A 251 -16.53 -13.29 -19.84
C MET A 251 -18.02 -13.38 -20.16
N MET A 252 -18.68 -12.24 -20.45
CA MET A 252 -20.07 -12.23 -20.92
C MET A 252 -20.24 -12.99 -22.25
N GLY A 253 -19.35 -12.74 -23.22
CA GLY A 253 -19.40 -13.38 -24.53
C GLY A 253 -19.11 -14.89 -24.50
N SER A 254 -18.41 -15.37 -23.48
CA SER A 254 -18.14 -16.80 -23.27
C SER A 254 -19.29 -17.58 -22.62
N GLY A 255 -20.42 -16.93 -22.32
CA GLY A 255 -21.60 -17.59 -21.74
C GLY A 255 -21.58 -17.76 -20.22
N ASN A 256 -20.67 -17.10 -19.51
CA ASN A 256 -20.70 -17.07 -18.05
C ASN A 256 -21.95 -16.33 -17.53
N ALA A 257 -22.54 -16.79 -16.42
CA ALA A 257 -23.68 -16.13 -15.79
C ALA A 257 -23.28 -14.75 -15.25
N ILE A 258 -24.13 -13.74 -15.50
CA ILE A 258 -23.87 -12.34 -15.15
C ILE A 258 -25.02 -11.81 -14.31
N PHE A 259 -24.68 -11.12 -13.22
CA PHE A 259 -25.65 -10.40 -12.40
C PHE A 259 -25.67 -8.93 -12.83
N ILE A 260 -26.83 -8.44 -13.23
CA ILE A 260 -27.04 -7.03 -13.59
C ILE A 260 -27.61 -6.32 -12.36
N LEU A 261 -26.91 -5.30 -11.89
CA LEU A 261 -27.41 -4.43 -10.83
C LEU A 261 -28.22 -3.31 -11.50
N ALA A 262 -29.55 -3.34 -11.36
CA ALA A 262 -30.40 -2.20 -11.70
C ALA A 262 -30.28 -1.16 -10.58
N VAL A 263 -29.85 0.05 -10.94
CA VAL A 263 -29.74 1.21 -10.03
C VAL A 263 -30.92 2.14 -10.28
#